data_AF-A0A2D7FA57-F1
#
_entry.id   AF-A0A2D7FA57-F1
#
_cell.length_a   1.000
_cell.length_b   1.000
_cell.length_c   1.000
_cell.angle_alpha   90.00
_cell.angle_beta   90.00
_cell.angle_gamma   90.00
#
_symmetry.space_group_name_H-M   'P 1'
#
loop_
_entity.id
_entity.type
_entity.pdbx_description
1 polymer ?
#
loop_
_entity_poly.entity_id
_entity_poly.type
_entity_poly.pdbx_seq_one_letter_code
_entity_poly.pdbx_strand_id
1 'polypeptide(L)'
;MRLTGNRIVVAVIVGLAVLSANFLTILFPTPAASQRPPSVNEYAAHVGNARIVPAGGLVLDGNRLICGRRPTVLDPSLDDYGAAYPGFLILNPKLITRVPTAVKLWIYSHECGHQFRGPSEELADCFAVQRGRRQGWLTTDGLEQICKFIRPAKRSSMHFSGPERCEFMRQCYAENKVR
;
A
#
# COMPACT_ATOMS: atom_id res chain seq x y z
N MET A 1 34.70 -79.13 28.89
CA MET A 1 34.56 -80.15 27.83
C MET A 1 34.10 -79.42 26.58
N ARG A 2 35.02 -78.88 25.78
CA ARG A 2 35.50 -79.40 24.49
C ARG A 2 34.40 -79.86 23.53
N LEU A 3 34.42 -79.21 22.34
CA LEU A 3 34.12 -79.75 21.00
C LEU A 3 32.61 -79.99 20.75
N THR A 4 32.01 -79.72 19.59
CA THR A 4 32.49 -79.76 18.20
C THR A 4 31.38 -79.20 17.31
N GLY A 5 31.73 -78.51 16.23
CA GLY A 5 30.78 -78.21 15.15
C GLY A 5 30.59 -79.42 14.23
N ASN A 6 29.56 -79.37 13.36
CA ASN A 6 29.72 -79.76 11.96
C ASN A 6 28.50 -79.42 11.06
N ARG A 7 28.85 -79.09 9.81
CA ARG A 7 28.13 -79.27 8.53
C ARG A 7 27.20 -78.18 7.98
N ILE A 8 27.81 -77.49 7.03
CA ILE A 8 27.34 -76.80 5.83
C ILE A 8 26.26 -77.60 5.07
N VAL A 9 25.19 -76.91 4.66
CA VAL A 9 24.54 -77.13 3.36
C VAL A 9 24.28 -75.77 2.74
N VAL A 10 24.89 -75.55 1.56
CA VAL A 10 24.66 -74.43 0.67
C VAL A 10 23.38 -74.72 -0.12
N ALA A 11 22.43 -73.78 -0.17
CA ALA A 11 21.42 -73.75 -1.22
C ALA A 11 20.91 -72.33 -1.47
N VAL A 12 21.43 -71.76 -2.57
CA VAL A 12 20.75 -70.93 -3.57
C VAL A 12 20.06 -69.65 -3.09
N ILE A 13 20.81 -68.55 -3.24
CA ILE A 13 20.28 -67.19 -3.32
C ILE A 13 19.50 -67.07 -4.63
N VAL A 14 18.18 -67.01 -4.58
CA VAL A 14 17.37 -66.40 -5.63
C VAL A 14 17.16 -64.94 -5.22
N GLY A 15 17.98 -64.06 -5.79
CA GLY A 15 17.88 -62.63 -5.57
C GLY A 15 16.58 -62.09 -6.16
N LEU A 16 15.67 -61.63 -5.29
CA LEU A 16 14.66 -60.66 -5.70
C LEU A 16 15.36 -59.30 -5.79
N ALA A 17 15.68 -58.89 -7.01
CA ALA A 17 16.12 -57.53 -7.29
C ALA A 17 14.94 -56.57 -7.01
N VAL A 18 14.89 -56.01 -5.81
CA VAL A 18 14.06 -54.85 -5.53
C VAL A 18 14.72 -53.66 -6.21
N LEU A 19 14.24 -53.33 -7.41
CA LEU A 19 14.52 -52.05 -8.05
C LEU A 19 13.84 -50.95 -7.23
N SER A 20 14.51 -50.46 -6.20
CA SER A 20 14.16 -49.21 -5.53
C SER A 20 14.46 -48.07 -6.50
N ALA A 21 13.44 -47.70 -7.28
CA ALA A 21 13.44 -46.49 -8.07
C ALA A 21 13.55 -45.29 -7.12
N ASN A 22 14.76 -44.77 -6.94
CA ASN A 22 15.02 -43.49 -6.30
C ASN A 22 14.42 -42.40 -7.19
N PHE A 23 13.15 -42.08 -6.99
CA PHE A 23 12.53 -40.87 -7.56
C PHE A 23 13.12 -39.67 -6.84
N LEU A 24 14.14 -39.06 -7.45
CA LEU A 24 14.65 -37.75 -7.07
C LEU A 24 13.57 -36.72 -7.45
N THR A 25 12.67 -36.39 -6.52
CA THR A 25 11.69 -35.32 -6.68
C THR A 25 12.42 -33.98 -6.73
N ILE A 26 12.70 -33.52 -7.95
CA ILE A 26 13.15 -32.15 -8.20
C ILE A 26 11.95 -31.24 -7.87
N LEU A 27 11.97 -30.66 -6.67
CA LEU A 27 11.08 -29.56 -6.30
C LEU A 27 11.45 -28.34 -7.14
N PHE A 28 10.78 -28.17 -8.28
CA PHE A 28 10.80 -26.91 -8.99
C PHE A 28 10.09 -25.88 -8.11
N PRO A 29 10.75 -24.77 -7.72
CA PRO A 29 10.07 -23.70 -7.00
C PRO A 29 8.95 -23.17 -7.89
N THR A 30 7.70 -23.34 -7.46
CA THR A 30 6.57 -22.66 -8.09
C THR A 30 6.82 -21.16 -7.99
N PRO A 31 6.84 -20.40 -9.10
CA PRO A 31 6.94 -18.96 -9.00
C PRO A 31 5.79 -18.47 -8.13
N ALA A 32 6.11 -17.79 -7.02
CA ALA A 32 5.11 -17.10 -6.24
C ALA A 32 4.36 -16.17 -7.20
N ALA A 33 3.05 -16.36 -7.35
CA ALA A 33 2.23 -15.48 -8.15
C ALA A 33 2.40 -14.07 -7.59
N SER A 34 3.09 -13.20 -8.31
CA SER A 34 3.08 -11.76 -8.05
C SER A 34 1.63 -11.33 -8.19
N GLN A 35 0.94 -11.18 -7.06
CA GLN A 35 -0.45 -10.74 -7.07
C GLN A 35 -0.46 -9.31 -7.59
N ARG A 36 -0.99 -9.12 -8.80
CA ARG A 36 -1.21 -7.79 -9.36
C ARG A 36 -2.06 -6.97 -8.38
N PRO A 37 -1.84 -5.65 -8.27
CA PRO A 37 -2.71 -4.79 -7.49
C PRO A 37 -4.19 -4.97 -7.92
N PRO A 38 -5.15 -4.89 -6.98
CA PRO A 38 -6.56 -5.01 -7.33
C PRO A 38 -6.98 -3.88 -8.27
N SER A 39 -7.92 -4.14 -9.15
CA SER A 39 -8.68 -3.07 -9.83
C SER A 39 -9.65 -2.40 -8.85
N VAL A 40 -10.13 -1.22 -9.21
CA VAL A 40 -11.12 -0.48 -8.40
C VAL A 40 -12.38 -1.29 -8.12
N ASN A 41 -12.85 -2.10 -9.08
CA ASN A 41 -14.04 -2.94 -8.93
C ASN A 41 -13.77 -4.15 -8.03
N GLU A 42 -12.60 -4.79 -8.17
CA GLU A 42 -12.20 -5.91 -7.30
C GLU A 42 -12.08 -5.44 -5.85
N TYR A 43 -11.47 -4.29 -5.61
CA TYR A 43 -11.37 -3.69 -4.28
C TYR A 43 -12.76 -3.34 -3.72
N ALA A 44 -13.60 -2.64 -4.49
CA ALA A 44 -14.94 -2.26 -4.02
C ALA A 44 -15.83 -3.48 -3.72
N ALA A 45 -15.73 -4.54 -4.53
CA ALA A 45 -16.43 -5.79 -4.29
C ALA A 45 -15.92 -6.53 -3.04
N HIS A 46 -14.61 -6.48 -2.80
CA HIS A 46 -13.99 -7.11 -1.63
C HIS A 46 -14.46 -6.47 -0.31
N VAL A 47 -14.48 -5.14 -0.23
CA VAL A 47 -14.93 -4.42 0.98
C VAL A 47 -16.46 -4.35 1.11
N GLY A 48 -17.19 -4.49 -0.01
CA GLY A 48 -18.63 -4.72 -0.08
C GLY A 48 -19.52 -3.50 0.21
N ASN A 49 -19.05 -2.52 0.99
CA ASN A 49 -19.80 -1.33 1.39
C ASN A 49 -19.26 -0.02 0.78
N ALA A 50 -18.36 -0.12 -0.20
CA ALA A 50 -17.71 1.03 -0.79
C ALA A 50 -18.47 1.60 -2.00
N ARG A 51 -18.36 2.92 -2.19
CA ARG A 51 -18.94 3.62 -3.33
C ARG A 51 -17.84 4.14 -4.25
N ILE A 52 -17.86 3.73 -5.52
CA ILE A 52 -16.95 4.27 -6.54
C ILE A 52 -17.47 5.62 -7.03
N VAL A 53 -16.63 6.64 -6.95
CA VAL A 53 -16.85 7.97 -7.50
C VAL A 53 -15.95 8.14 -8.73
N PRO A 54 -16.51 8.43 -9.93
CA PRO A 54 -15.71 8.66 -11.12
C PRO A 54 -14.72 9.81 -10.97
N ALA A 55 -13.68 9.82 -11.80
CA ALA A 55 -12.69 10.90 -11.83
C ALA A 55 -13.38 12.27 -12.02
N GLY A 56 -13.03 13.24 -11.17
CA GLY A 56 -13.65 14.57 -11.16
C GLY A 56 -15.06 14.64 -10.59
N GLY A 57 -15.66 13.51 -10.18
CA GLY A 57 -16.98 13.45 -9.54
C GLY A 57 -16.95 13.74 -8.04
N LEU A 58 -15.79 13.65 -7.39
CA LEU A 58 -15.66 13.88 -5.94
C LEU A 58 -15.66 15.39 -5.64
N VAL A 59 -16.47 15.78 -4.66
CA VAL A 59 -16.52 17.15 -4.13
C VAL A 59 -16.39 17.09 -2.61
N LEU A 60 -15.44 17.82 -2.05
CA LEU A 60 -15.28 18.00 -0.61
C LEU A 60 -15.38 19.49 -0.27
N ASP A 61 -16.35 19.85 0.59
CA ASP A 61 -16.58 21.24 1.03
C ASP A 61 -16.62 22.23 -0.14
N GLY A 62 -17.35 21.89 -1.21
CA GLY A 62 -17.46 22.72 -2.43
C GLY A 62 -16.27 22.64 -3.40
N ASN A 63 -15.17 21.97 -3.02
CA ASN A 63 -13.99 21.81 -3.87
C ASN A 63 -14.08 20.53 -4.69
N ARG A 64 -14.10 20.66 -6.03
CA ARG A 64 -14.04 19.51 -6.94
C ARG A 64 -12.63 18.94 -7.01
N LEU A 65 -12.49 17.65 -6.75
CA LEU A 65 -11.20 16.97 -6.65
C LEU A 65 -10.93 16.13 -7.90
N ILE A 66 -9.71 16.24 -8.43
CA ILE A 66 -9.29 15.60 -9.68
C ILE A 66 -7.90 15.00 -9.52
N CYS A 67 -7.76 13.69 -9.68
CA CYS A 67 -6.47 13.01 -9.76
C CYS A 67 -6.25 12.39 -11.16
N GLY A 68 -6.07 13.22 -12.18
CA GLY A 68 -6.05 12.76 -13.57
C GLY A 68 -7.33 12.01 -13.91
N ARG A 69 -7.20 10.77 -14.40
CA ARG A 69 -8.33 9.87 -14.73
C ARG A 69 -8.66 8.86 -13.63
N ARG A 70 -8.02 8.94 -12.45
CA ARG A 70 -8.22 7.97 -11.36
C ARG A 70 -9.56 8.25 -10.66
N PRO A 71 -10.43 7.23 -10.49
CA PRO A 71 -11.61 7.34 -9.63
C PRO A 71 -11.21 7.38 -8.14
N THR A 72 -12.20 7.66 -7.30
CA THR A 72 -12.06 7.59 -5.84
C THR A 72 -13.09 6.64 -5.27
N VAL A 73 -12.64 5.70 -4.45
CA VAL A 73 -13.49 4.80 -3.69
C VAL A 73 -13.76 5.44 -2.33
N LEU A 74 -15.02 5.57 -1.97
CA LEU A 74 -15.42 5.94 -0.62
C LEU A 74 -15.66 4.66 0.16
N ASP A 75 -14.70 4.31 1.01
CA ASP A 75 -14.72 3.11 1.86
C ASP A 75 -14.95 3.52 3.32
N PRO A 76 -16.15 3.34 3.88
CA PRO A 76 -16.45 3.66 5.27
C PRO A 76 -15.88 2.67 6.30
N SER A 77 -15.21 1.61 5.83
CA SER A 77 -14.53 0.59 6.64
C SER A 77 -13.00 0.67 6.63
N LEU A 78 -12.41 1.53 5.78
CA LEU A 78 -10.98 1.86 5.83
C LEU A 78 -10.62 2.38 7.24
N ASP A 79 -9.54 1.88 7.82
CA ASP A 79 -9.08 2.27 9.16
C ASP A 79 -8.31 3.60 9.19
N ASP A 80 -7.89 4.09 8.03
CA ASP A 80 -7.27 5.40 7.81
C ASP A 80 -8.20 6.38 7.08
N TYR A 81 -7.81 7.66 7.01
CA TYR A 81 -8.54 8.72 6.31
C TYR A 81 -8.48 8.57 4.78
N GLY A 82 -7.36 8.06 4.27
CA GLY A 82 -7.09 7.91 2.85
C GLY A 82 -6.08 6.79 2.61
N ALA A 83 -6.13 6.25 1.39
CA ALA A 83 -5.14 5.30 0.89
C ALA A 83 -5.13 5.35 -0.65
N ALA A 84 -4.15 4.69 -1.26
CA ALA A 84 -4.05 4.57 -2.70
C ALA A 84 -3.62 3.17 -3.13
N TYR A 85 -4.30 2.63 -4.14
CA TYR A 85 -3.76 1.57 -4.98
C TYR A 85 -3.38 2.14 -6.34
N PRO A 86 -2.51 1.48 -7.11
CA PRO A 86 -2.26 1.87 -8.48
C PRO A 86 -3.57 2.01 -9.28
N GLY A 87 -3.87 3.24 -9.72
CA GLY A 87 -5.03 3.54 -10.56
C GLY A 87 -6.27 4.08 -9.84
N PHE A 88 -6.35 4.09 -8.50
CA PHE A 88 -7.47 4.70 -7.78
C PHE A 88 -7.10 5.15 -6.37
N LEU A 89 -7.85 6.12 -5.86
CA LEU A 89 -7.72 6.62 -4.50
C LEU A 89 -8.83 6.01 -3.64
N ILE A 90 -8.60 5.93 -2.35
CA ILE A 90 -9.58 5.51 -1.35
C ILE A 90 -9.66 6.61 -0.31
N LEU A 91 -10.88 6.96 0.12
CA LEU A 91 -11.10 7.85 1.25
C LEU A 91 -12.11 7.22 2.21
N ASN A 92 -11.90 7.42 3.51
CA ASN A 92 -12.91 7.12 4.49
C ASN A 92 -13.85 8.33 4.70
N PRO A 93 -15.11 8.27 4.23
CA PRO A 93 -16.05 9.38 4.37
C PRO A 93 -16.40 9.68 5.84
N LYS A 94 -16.31 8.72 6.77
CA LYS A 94 -16.62 8.94 8.19
C LYS A 94 -15.52 9.72 8.91
N LEU A 95 -14.27 9.53 8.50
CA LEU A 95 -13.11 10.17 9.11
C LEU A 95 -12.83 11.52 8.46
N ILE A 96 -12.90 11.59 7.12
CA ILE A 96 -12.60 12.82 6.37
C ILE A 96 -13.56 13.96 6.71
N THR A 97 -14.81 13.69 7.11
CA THR A 97 -15.76 14.74 7.50
C THR A 97 -15.44 15.39 8.84
N ARG A 98 -14.52 14.82 9.63
CA ARG A 98 -14.19 15.28 10.99
C ARG A 98 -12.95 16.17 11.06
N VAL A 99 -12.26 16.39 9.93
CA VAL A 99 -11.05 17.22 9.87
C VAL A 99 -11.32 18.54 9.13
N PRO A 100 -10.51 19.58 9.36
CA PRO A 100 -10.66 20.85 8.64
C PRO A 100 -10.53 20.69 7.12
N THR A 101 -11.15 21.58 6.34
CA THR A 101 -11.13 21.53 4.87
C THR A 101 -9.70 21.41 4.30
N ALA A 102 -8.74 22.19 4.79
CA ALA A 102 -7.35 22.11 4.32
C ALA A 102 -6.75 20.70 4.49
N VAL A 103 -7.08 20.02 5.60
CA VAL A 103 -6.65 18.65 5.87
C VAL A 103 -7.34 17.66 4.92
N LYS A 104 -8.65 17.81 4.66
CA LYS A 104 -9.37 16.96 3.70
C LYS A 104 -8.74 17.00 2.32
N LEU A 105 -8.47 18.22 1.84
CA LEU A 105 -7.91 18.47 0.51
C LEU A 105 -6.46 18.00 0.42
N TRP A 106 -5.69 18.13 1.50
CA TRP A 106 -4.33 17.60 1.59
C TRP A 106 -4.33 16.07 1.57
N ILE A 107 -5.14 15.38 2.36
CA ILE A 107 -5.23 13.90 2.35
C ILE A 107 -5.51 13.39 0.93
N TYR A 108 -6.54 13.93 0.26
CA TYR A 108 -6.81 13.53 -1.12
C TYR A 108 -5.64 13.82 -2.06
N SER A 109 -5.00 14.98 -1.92
CA SER A 109 -3.89 15.38 -2.79
C SER A 109 -2.63 14.56 -2.52
N HIS A 110 -2.44 14.11 -1.28
CA HIS A 110 -1.37 13.21 -0.85
C HIS A 110 -1.55 11.82 -1.50
N GLU A 111 -2.74 11.22 -1.39
CA GLU A 111 -3.03 9.96 -2.07
C GLU A 111 -2.89 10.06 -3.59
N CYS A 112 -3.23 11.24 -4.13
CA CYS A 112 -3.00 11.53 -5.53
C CYS A 112 -1.51 11.61 -5.86
N GLY A 113 -0.69 12.14 -4.96
CA GLY A 113 0.76 12.18 -5.06
C GLY A 113 1.36 10.80 -5.28
N HIS A 114 0.89 9.78 -4.55
CA HIS A 114 1.33 8.40 -4.75
C HIS A 114 1.10 7.88 -6.18
N GLN A 115 0.09 8.39 -6.90
CA GLN A 115 -0.16 8.02 -8.30
C GLN A 115 0.90 8.53 -9.28
N PHE A 116 1.69 9.53 -8.88
CA PHE A 116 2.67 10.21 -9.75
C PHE A 116 4.09 10.18 -9.22
N ARG A 117 4.27 10.02 -7.90
CA ARG A 117 5.56 10.07 -7.20
C ARG A 117 5.97 8.73 -6.59
N GLY A 118 5.13 7.71 -6.70
CA GLY A 118 5.39 6.40 -6.12
C GLY A 118 5.17 6.38 -4.60
N PRO A 119 5.81 5.45 -3.88
CA PRO A 119 5.48 5.15 -2.48
C PRO A 119 6.08 6.11 -1.44
N SER A 120 6.84 7.13 -1.86
CA SER A 120 7.42 8.08 -0.90
C SER A 120 6.36 9.02 -0.36
N GLU A 121 6.16 8.98 0.96
CA GLU A 121 5.31 9.91 1.71
C GLU A 121 5.77 11.34 1.54
N GLU A 122 7.09 11.58 1.54
CA GLU A 122 7.68 12.91 1.44
C GLU A 122 7.34 13.53 0.09
N LEU A 123 7.50 12.77 -1.00
CA LEU A 123 7.15 13.25 -2.33
C LEU A 123 5.64 13.41 -2.50
N ALA A 124 4.82 12.56 -1.87
CA ALA A 124 3.37 12.69 -1.85
C ALA A 124 2.91 13.96 -1.09
N ASP A 125 3.52 14.24 0.07
CA ASP A 125 3.32 15.47 0.83
C ASP A 125 3.71 16.72 0.03
N CYS A 126 4.90 16.69 -0.57
CA CYS A 126 5.40 17.78 -1.39
C CYS A 126 4.46 18.04 -2.56
N PHE A 127 4.02 16.98 -3.24
CA PHE A 127 3.05 17.07 -4.31
C PHE A 127 1.75 17.71 -3.82
N ALA A 128 1.23 17.29 -2.66
CA ALA A 128 -0.02 17.77 -2.10
C ALA A 128 0.04 19.27 -1.78
N VAL A 129 1.09 19.73 -1.09
CA VAL A 129 1.20 21.14 -0.68
C VAL A 129 1.51 22.06 -1.86
N GLN A 130 2.36 21.64 -2.80
CA GLN A 130 2.63 22.40 -4.02
C GLN A 130 1.40 22.51 -4.91
N ARG A 131 0.64 21.41 -5.02
CA ARG A 131 -0.64 21.41 -5.72
C ARG A 131 -1.63 22.34 -5.05
N GLY A 132 -1.75 22.28 -3.73
CA GLY A 132 -2.70 23.11 -2.99
C GLY A 132 -2.43 24.58 -3.11
N ARG A 133 -1.16 24.98 -3.02
CA ARG A 133 -0.73 26.35 -3.28
C ARG A 133 -1.07 26.78 -4.71
N ARG A 134 -0.72 25.95 -5.71
CA ARG A 134 -0.98 26.25 -7.13
C ARG A 134 -2.48 26.38 -7.45
N GLN A 135 -3.32 25.62 -6.75
CA GLN A 135 -4.78 25.63 -6.93
C GLN A 135 -5.48 26.67 -6.05
N GLY A 136 -4.74 27.39 -5.21
CA GLY A 136 -5.25 28.48 -4.37
C GLY A 136 -6.08 28.03 -3.17
N TRP A 137 -6.22 26.73 -2.89
CA TRP A 137 -6.99 26.25 -1.73
C TRP A 137 -6.13 26.10 -0.47
N LEU A 138 -4.81 25.98 -0.61
CA LEU A 138 -3.90 25.87 0.54
C LEU A 138 -3.23 27.21 0.82
N THR A 139 -3.51 27.76 2.01
CA THR A 139 -2.82 28.91 2.58
C THR A 139 -1.76 28.47 3.59
N THR A 140 -0.97 29.41 4.11
CA THR A 140 -0.04 29.17 5.23
C THR A 140 -0.78 28.66 6.47
N ASP A 141 -1.94 29.23 6.78
CA ASP A 141 -2.75 28.78 7.93
C ASP A 141 -3.32 27.38 7.70
N GLY A 142 -3.72 27.06 6.47
CA GLY A 142 -4.13 25.72 6.09
C GLY A 142 -2.98 24.71 6.22
N LEU A 143 -1.76 25.12 5.88
CA LEU A 143 -0.56 24.29 6.10
C LEU A 143 -0.32 24.01 7.58
N GLU A 144 -0.51 25.01 8.45
CA GLU A 144 -0.38 24.79 9.90
C GLU A 144 -1.49 23.89 10.46
N GLN A 145 -2.69 23.90 9.88
CA GLN A 145 -3.75 22.93 10.23
C GLN A 145 -3.35 21.50 9.86
N ILE A 146 -2.79 21.29 8.66
CA ILE A 146 -2.23 19.99 8.24
C ILE A 146 -1.13 19.57 9.22
N CYS A 147 -0.26 20.50 9.58
CA CYS A 147 0.83 20.21 10.50
C CYS A 147 0.38 19.80 11.89
N LYS A 148 -0.64 20.49 12.43
CA LYS A 148 -1.28 20.11 13.68
C LYS A 148 -1.90 18.70 13.60
N PHE A 149 -2.50 18.36 12.46
CA PHE A 149 -3.12 17.06 12.22
C PHE A 149 -2.09 15.92 12.21
N ILE A 150 -0.98 16.07 11.49
CA ILE A 150 0.01 14.99 11.35
C ILE A 150 0.98 14.86 12.53
N ARG A 151 1.08 15.88 13.39
CA ARG A 151 2.02 15.90 14.53
C ARG A 151 2.05 14.63 15.39
N PRO A 152 0.92 13.93 15.67
CA PRO A 152 0.93 12.69 16.45
C PRO A 152 1.56 11.49 15.73
N ALA A 153 1.77 11.55 14.41
CA ALA A 153 2.36 10.48 13.63
C ALA A 153 3.79 10.20 14.10
N LYS A 154 4.03 8.96 14.54
CA LYS A 154 5.33 8.50 14.98
C LYS A 154 6.17 8.10 13.76
N ARG A 155 7.48 8.29 13.88
CA ARG A 155 8.46 7.78 12.92
C ARG A 155 8.36 6.25 12.84
N SER A 156 8.46 5.71 11.64
CA SER A 156 8.56 4.27 11.38
C SER A 156 9.80 3.97 10.51
N SER A 157 10.07 2.70 10.23
CA SER A 157 11.13 2.31 9.29
C SER A 157 10.88 2.80 7.86
N MET A 158 9.63 3.14 7.54
CA MET A 158 9.20 3.55 6.19
C MET A 158 8.82 5.03 6.11
N HIS A 159 8.63 5.73 7.24
CA HIS A 159 8.05 7.07 7.27
C HIS A 159 8.68 7.99 8.33
N PHE A 160 8.91 9.25 7.96
CA PHE A 160 9.31 10.32 8.91
C PHE A 160 8.25 10.59 9.97
N SER A 161 8.68 11.19 11.09
CA SER A 161 7.73 11.66 12.10
C SER A 161 6.88 12.82 11.57
N GLY A 162 5.73 13.06 12.19
CA GLY A 162 4.87 14.21 11.87
C GLY A 162 5.61 15.56 11.84
N PRO A 163 6.43 15.90 12.85
CA PRO A 163 7.22 17.14 12.84
C PRO A 163 8.18 17.27 11.65
N GLU A 164 8.84 16.18 11.25
CA GLU A 164 9.81 16.20 10.14
C GLU A 164 9.09 16.33 8.79
N ARG A 165 7.96 15.61 8.62
CA ARG A 165 7.07 15.80 7.47
C ARG A 165 6.60 17.26 7.36
N CYS A 166 6.31 17.90 8.49
CA CYS A 166 5.93 19.31 8.52
C CYS A 166 7.01 20.27 8.04
N GLU A 167 8.25 20.10 8.52
CA GLU A 167 9.37 20.92 8.07
C GLU A 167 9.59 20.76 6.56
N PHE A 168 9.51 19.53 6.06
CA PHE A 168 9.61 19.25 4.63
C PHE A 168 8.46 19.87 3.82
N MET A 169 7.22 19.74 4.29
CA MET A 169 6.06 20.36 3.65
C MET A 169 6.18 21.89 3.59
N ARG A 170 6.69 22.55 4.63
CA ARG A 170 6.93 24.01 4.61
C ARG A 170 7.94 24.41 3.54
N GLN A 171 9.02 23.64 3.37
CA GLN A 171 9.98 23.85 2.30
C GLN A 171 9.31 23.68 0.93
N CYS A 172 8.60 22.57 0.71
CA CYS A 172 7.88 22.32 -0.54
C CYS A 172 6.82 23.38 -0.85
N TYR A 173 6.12 23.88 0.16
CA TYR A 173 5.14 24.95 0.02
C TYR A 173 5.78 26.31 -0.33
N ALA A 174 7.05 26.54 -0.02
CA ALA A 174 7.77 27.75 -0.42
C ALA A 174 8.41 27.64 -1.82
N GLU A 175 8.72 26.43 -2.28
CA GLU A 175 9.44 26.21 -3.54
C GLU A 175 8.58 26.44 -4.78
N ASN A 176 9.08 27.21 -5.76
CA ASN A 176 8.39 27.41 -7.04
C ASN A 176 8.61 26.26 -8.04
N LYS A 177 9.59 25.39 -7.81
CA LYS A 177 9.87 24.24 -8.68
C LYS A 177 9.02 23.05 -8.26
N VAL A 178 8.27 22.49 -9.21
CA VAL A 178 7.52 21.26 -9.00
C VAL A 178 8.50 20.10 -8.94
N ARG A 179 8.54 19.38 -7.81
CA ARG A 179 9.34 18.17 -7.64
C ARG A 179 8.52 16.95 -7.99
#